data_AF-A0A958Z6Y9-F1
#
_entry.id   AF-A0A958Z6Y9-F1
#
_cell.length_a   1.000
_cell.length_b   1.000
_cell.length_c   1.000
_cell.angle_alpha   90.00
_cell.angle_beta   90.00
_cell.angle_gamma   90.00
#
_symmetry.space_group_name_H-M   'P 1'
#
loop_
_entity.id
_entity.type
_entity.pdbx_description
1 polymer ?
#
loop_
_entity_poly.entity_id
_entity_poly.type
_entity_poly.pdbx_seq_one_letter_code
_entity_poly.pdbx_strand_id
1 'polypeptide(L)' 'MPKKKTILVAPLHWGLGHATRCIPIIRLLLEHNFSVLLASDGAALLLLQKEFP' A
#
# COMPACT_ATOMS: atom_id res chain seq x y z
N MET A 1 -17.65 11.20 15.44
CA MET A 1 -17.38 10.40 14.23
C MET A 1 -16.49 9.22 14.63
N PRO A 2 -16.73 8.00 14.12
CA PRO A 2 -15.85 6.88 14.41
C PRO A 2 -14.43 7.19 13.92
N LYS A 3 -13.42 6.81 14.71
CA LYS A 3 -12.01 7.06 14.38
C LYS A 3 -11.62 6.30 13.11
N LYS A 4 -11.04 6.99 12.13
CA LYS A 4 -10.48 6.38 10.92
C LYS A 4 -9.45 5.33 11.32
N LYS A 5 -9.65 4.07 10.92
CA LYS A 5 -8.72 2.98 11.23
C LYS A 5 -7.51 3.07 10.30
N THR A 6 -6.33 2.80 10.84
CA THR A 6 -5.07 2.74 10.08
C THR A 6 -4.71 1.30 9.77
N ILE A 7 -4.34 1.01 8.53
CA ILE A 7 -3.96 -0.32 8.04
C ILE A 7 -2.52 -0.24 7.53
N LEU A 8 -1.66 -1.13 8.03
CA LEU A 8 -0.31 -1.34 7.52
C LEU A 8 -0.37 -2.35 6.37
N VAL A 9 0.02 -1.93 5.18
CA VAL A 9 0.23 -2.83 4.03
C VAL A 9 1.73 -3.01 3.87
N ALA A 10 2.20 -4.24 4.06
CA ALA A 10 3.62 -4.56 4.07
C ALA A 10 4.03 -5.60 3.01
N PRO A 11 4.02 -5.28 1.70
CA PRO A 11 4.39 -6.24 0.66
C PRO A 11 5.87 -6.61 0.74
N LEU A 12 6.16 -7.91 0.70
CA LEU A 12 7.54 -8.43 0.63
C LEU A 12 8.16 -8.13 -0.74
N HIS A 13 9.46 -7.86 -0.77
CA HIS A 13 10.19 -7.60 -2.01
C HIS A 13 10.52 -8.89 -2.79
N TRP A 14 9.48 -9.56 -3.29
CA TRP A 14 9.56 -10.71 -4.20
C TRP A 14 9.52 -10.29 -5.68
N GLY A 15 10.08 -9.11 -5.97
CA GLY A 15 10.03 -8.48 -7.29
C GLY A 15 8.83 -7.56 -7.52
N LEU A 16 8.90 -6.76 -8.59
CA LEU A 16 7.93 -5.70 -8.87
C LEU A 16 6.51 -6.23 -9.11
N GLY A 17 6.37 -7.41 -9.71
CA GLY A 17 5.07 -8.05 -9.93
C GLY A 17 4.33 -8.43 -8.64
N HIS A 18 5.03 -8.61 -7.52
CA HIS A 18 4.39 -8.78 -6.22
C HIS A 18 3.82 -7.44 -5.72
N ALA A 19 4.63 -6.38 -5.75
CA ALA A 19 4.22 -5.04 -5.31
C ALA A 19 3.05 -4.47 -6.14
N THR A 20 3.05 -4.64 -7.47
CA THR A 20 1.97 -4.12 -8.33
C THR A 20 0.63 -4.80 -8.08
N ARG A 21 0.62 -6.09 -7.71
CA ARG A 21 -0.61 -6.79 -7.33
C ARG A 21 -1.22 -6.27 -6.01
N CYS A 22 -0.45 -5.55 -5.19
CA CYS A 22 -0.95 -4.89 -3.99
C CYS A 22 -1.64 -3.55 -4.28
N ILE A 23 -1.40 -2.91 -5.43
CA ILE A 23 -2.01 -1.62 -5.82
C ILE A 23 -3.54 -1.64 -5.75
N PRO A 24 -4.28 -2.61 -6.35
CA PRO A 24 -5.73 -2.62 -6.27
C PRO A 24 -6.24 -2.80 -4.84
N ILE A 25 -5.51 -3.55 -3.99
CA ILE A 25 -5.85 -3.72 -2.57
C ILE A 25 -5.71 -2.38 -1.84
N ILE A 26 -4.61 -1.66 -2.05
CA ILE A 26 -4.37 -0.34 -1.43
C ILE A 26 -5.42 0.68 -1.87
N ARG A 27 -5.78 0.71 -3.17
CA ARG A 27 -6.84 1.59 -3.69
C ARG A 27 -8.19 1.32 -3.01
N LEU A 28 -8.57 0.05 -2.88
CA LEU A 28 -9.81 -0.34 -2.22
C LEU A 28 -9.83 0.10 -0.74
N LEU A 29 -8.71 -0.04 -0.02
CA LEU A 29 -8.61 0.46 1.36
C LEU A 29 -8.79 1.98 1.45
N LEU A 30 -8.19 2.73 0.53
CA LEU A 30 -8.35 4.18 0.47
C LEU A 30 -9.79 4.59 0.13
N GLU A 31 -10.43 3.90 -0.82
CA GLU A 31 -11.84 4.09 -1.22
C GLU A 31 -12.81 3.84 -0.06
N HIS A 32 -12.54 2.84 0.78
CA HIS A 32 -13.29 2.59 2.02
C HIS A 32 -12.93 3.55 3.17
N ASN A 33 -12.21 4.63 2.87
CA ASN A 33 -11.85 5.68 3.81
C ASN A 33 -11.01 5.18 4.98
N PHE A 34 -10.13 4.18 4.76
CA PHE A 34 -9.07 3.81 5.69
C PHE A 34 -7.83 4.69 5.51
N SER A 35 -7.01 4.81 6.55
CA SER A 35 -5.65 5.36 6.42
C SER A 35 -4.71 4.21 6.12
N VAL A 36 -3.87 4.33 5.09
CA VAL A 36 -2.92 3.28 4.72
C VAL A 36 -1.50 3.73 5.03
N LEU A 37 -0.76 2.88 5.73
CA LEU A 37 0.69 3.00 5.88
C LEU A 37 1.34 1.92 5.03
N LEU A 38 2.35 2.29 4.25
CA LEU A 38 3.10 1.38 3.40
C LEU A 38 4.43 1.02 4.07
N ALA A 39 4.75 -0.27 4.11
CA ALA A 39 6.07 -0.77 4.49
C ALA A 39 6.58 -1.74 3.43
N SER A 40 7.73 -1.49 2.86
CA SER A 40 8.40 -2.39 1.93
C SER A 40 9.87 -1.98 1.86
N ASP A 41 10.60 -2.51 0.91
CA ASP A 41 12.01 -2.22 0.71
C ASP A 41 12.37 -2.17 -0.79
N GLY A 42 13.53 -1.60 -1.09
CA GLY A 42 14.10 -1.55 -2.43
C GLY A 42 13.16 -1.00 -3.50
N ALA A 43 13.17 -1.64 -4.67
CA ALA A 43 12.40 -1.19 -5.83
C ALA A 43 10.88 -1.34 -5.64
N ALA A 44 10.44 -2.27 -4.78
CA ALA A 44 9.03 -2.40 -4.43
C ALA A 44 8.52 -1.16 -3.67
N LEU A 45 9.27 -0.70 -2.66
CA LEU A 45 8.92 0.52 -1.93
C LEU A 45 8.88 1.75 -2.84
N LEU A 46 9.90 1.92 -3.68
CA LEU A 46 9.98 3.05 -4.62
C LEU A 46 8.80 3.06 -5.60
N LEU A 47 8.41 1.89 -6.12
CA LEU A 47 7.25 1.75 -6.98
C LEU A 47 5.97 2.16 -6.26
N LEU A 48 5.75 1.67 -5.04
CA LEU A 48 4.56 1.97 -4.26
C LEU A 48 4.47 3.44 -3.85
N GLN A 49 5.59 4.07 -3.47
CA GLN A 49 5.66 5.51 -3.18
C GLN A 49 5.33 6.37 -4.42
N LYS A 50 5.76 5.94 -5.60
CA LYS A 50 5.44 6.64 -6.86
C LYS A 50 3.95 6.54 -7.21
N GLU A 51 3.33 5.39 -6.93
CA GLU A 51 1.90 5.16 -7.19
C GLU A 51 0.99 5.87 -6.16
N PHE A 52 1.45 6.02 -4.92
CA PHE A 52 0.69 6.57 -3.78
C PHE A 52 1.48 7.66 -3.05
N PRO A 53 1.52 8.91 -3.56
CA PRO A 53 2.20 10.03 -2.92
C PRO A 53 1.49 10.56 -1.65
#